data_AF-A0A8C4Q059-F1
#
_entry.id   AF-A0A8C4Q059-F1
#
_cell.length_a   1.000
_cell.length_b   1.000
_cell.length_c   1.000
_cell.angle_alpha   90.00
_cell.angle_beta   90.00
_cell.angle_gamma   90.00
#
_symmetry.space_group_name_H-M   'P 1'
#
loop_
_entity.id
_entity.type
_entity.pdbx_description
1 polymer ?
#
loop_
_entity_poly.entity_id
_entity_poly.type
_entity_poly.pdbx_seq_one_letter_code
_entity_poly.pdbx_strand_id
1 'polypeptide(L)'
;MDLSTQDVLKDTAVDVSQMDIPVALAAMMDGSRDVGHIHDGKVIRTEAPEWLDAAPPLPMDINNFPFSKFVSMHFKKQTLGVALSNPPSTLTHIPEDLHSDAMEMLKMVIQFTSGPELHGLSEFLFGNHVVHKGLMEGRLRDELLCQLANEAERAHGANEARRGWLLLALCLCVFTPSVKLQKYFLKYVSDHGSGGFAAICQRNLTHGLAVAEVLPGESRSLPPCLLEWHAASEHVAMALNITSFGGETILSPVDSWSRGEDVVGSVLKHKGMVDSCRGWSLALQENGDVLEIAGHDYVLDLISFLEHPPAFHCQPPTYLGSHSPDRTNFMNNSHGNAEARTSMPPVSPITPNSVGPTGLLCQTHNTANLEAASQHHFDGYIDKMLGPLPPSENGVSFLFQNDAFVMHHVADIQT
;
A
#
# COMPACT_ATOMS: atom_id res chain seq x y z
N MET A 1 -45.84 5.75 -21.29
CA MET A 1 -45.66 5.93 -19.84
C MET A 1 -45.03 4.65 -19.33
N ASP A 2 -43.75 4.53 -19.05
CA ASP A 2 -42.67 5.51 -18.96
C ASP A 2 -41.36 4.85 -19.37
N LEU A 3 -40.64 5.47 -20.31
CA LEU A 3 -39.27 5.16 -20.71
C LEU A 3 -38.26 6.04 -19.94
N SER A 4 -38.65 6.61 -18.79
CA SER A 4 -37.92 7.71 -18.15
C SER A 4 -37.14 7.33 -16.89
N THR A 5 -37.06 6.06 -16.49
CA THR A 5 -36.34 5.69 -15.25
C THR A 5 -34.88 5.27 -15.44
N GLN A 6 -34.42 5.04 -16.67
CA GLN A 6 -33.01 4.71 -16.96
C GLN A 6 -32.15 5.90 -17.40
N ASP A 7 -32.74 7.05 -17.73
CA ASP A 7 -32.02 8.25 -18.19
C ASP A 7 -31.78 9.31 -17.11
N VAL A 8 -32.25 9.12 -15.87
CA VAL A 8 -32.10 10.12 -14.78
C VAL A 8 -30.79 9.96 -13.99
N LEU A 9 -29.99 8.91 -14.22
CA LEU A 9 -28.70 8.71 -13.52
C LEU A 9 -27.47 9.13 -14.35
N LYS A 10 -27.64 9.60 -15.58
CA LYS A 10 -26.51 9.99 -16.46
C LYS A 10 -26.03 11.43 -16.30
N ASP A 11 -26.76 12.29 -15.61
CA ASP A 11 -26.56 13.75 -15.69
C ASP A 11 -25.87 14.40 -14.46
N THR A 12 -25.15 13.61 -13.64
CA THR A 12 -24.44 14.15 -12.45
C THR A 12 -23.01 13.64 -12.29
N ALA A 13 -22.44 12.97 -13.29
CA ALA A 13 -21.04 12.60 -13.25
C ALA A 13 -20.15 13.83 -13.44
N VAL A 14 -19.20 14.04 -12.53
CA VAL A 14 -18.20 15.10 -12.69
C VAL A 14 -17.33 14.73 -13.91
N ASP A 15 -17.23 15.64 -14.88
CA ASP A 15 -16.42 15.43 -16.08
C ASP A 15 -14.93 15.42 -15.71
N VAL A 16 -14.35 14.21 -15.66
CA VAL A 16 -12.95 13.99 -15.28
C VAL A 16 -11.99 14.66 -16.27
N SER A 17 -12.40 14.86 -17.53
CA SER A 17 -11.56 15.44 -18.58
C SER A 17 -11.28 16.94 -18.39
N GLN A 18 -12.07 17.62 -17.54
CA GLN A 18 -11.93 19.04 -17.23
C GLN A 18 -11.24 19.29 -15.88
N MET A 19 -10.78 18.25 -15.19
CA MET A 19 -10.08 18.43 -13.93
C MET A 19 -8.58 18.67 -14.17
N ASP A 20 -8.08 19.80 -13.69
CA ASP A 20 -6.66 20.12 -13.77
C ASP A 20 -5.85 19.28 -12.76
N ILE A 21 -4.70 18.76 -13.22
CA ILE A 21 -3.67 18.16 -12.36
C ILE A 21 -2.95 19.29 -11.61
N PRO A 22 -2.67 19.18 -10.30
CA PRO A 22 -1.88 20.18 -9.58
C PRO A 22 -0.55 20.47 -10.29
N VAL A 23 -0.22 21.76 -10.46
CA VAL A 23 0.94 22.21 -11.25
C VAL A 23 2.25 21.57 -10.79
N ALA A 24 2.44 21.45 -9.47
CA ALA A 24 3.62 20.80 -8.92
C ALA A 24 3.73 19.33 -9.33
N LEU A 25 2.61 18.60 -9.33
CA LEU A 25 2.56 17.21 -9.76
C LEU A 25 2.79 17.08 -11.27
N ALA A 26 2.15 17.93 -12.08
CA ALA A 26 2.37 17.96 -13.52
C ALA A 26 3.84 18.21 -13.86
N ALA A 27 4.50 19.15 -13.17
CA ALA A 27 5.92 19.42 -13.36
C ALA A 27 6.81 18.22 -12.97
N MET A 28 6.48 17.50 -11.89
CA MET A 28 7.19 16.28 -11.51
C MET A 28 7.03 15.17 -12.55
N MET A 29 5.82 14.98 -13.08
CA MET A 29 5.54 14.00 -14.11
C MET A 29 6.26 14.36 -15.42
N ASP A 30 6.22 15.63 -15.83
CA ASP A 30 6.87 16.12 -17.05
C ASP A 30 8.40 16.01 -17.00
N GLY A 31 9.01 16.38 -15.87
CA GLY A 31 10.45 16.25 -15.65
C GLY A 31 10.94 14.80 -15.59
N SER A 32 10.03 13.84 -15.45
CA SER A 32 10.35 12.42 -15.30
C SER A 32 9.89 11.56 -16.48
N ARG A 33 9.39 12.17 -17.58
CA ARG A 33 8.86 11.41 -18.75
C ARG A 33 9.90 10.53 -19.43
N ASP A 34 11.16 10.97 -19.44
CA ASP A 34 12.26 10.29 -20.11
C ASP A 34 13.17 9.50 -19.14
N VAL A 35 12.82 9.46 -17.85
CA VAL A 35 13.61 8.84 -16.80
C VAL A 35 12.83 7.64 -16.25
N GLY A 36 13.46 6.46 -16.26
CA GLY A 36 12.90 5.27 -15.61
C GLY A 36 12.80 5.46 -14.10
N HIS A 37 12.01 4.61 -13.43
CA HIS A 37 12.01 4.63 -11.97
C HIS A 37 13.40 4.23 -11.44
N ILE A 38 13.94 4.93 -10.44
CA ILE A 38 15.33 4.72 -9.95
C ILE A 38 15.63 3.26 -9.52
N HIS A 39 14.60 2.59 -9.03
CA HIS A 39 14.61 1.20 -8.61
C HIS A 39 13.92 0.24 -9.56
N ASP A 40 13.69 0.66 -10.81
CA ASP A 40 13.18 -0.25 -11.82
C ASP A 40 14.14 -1.44 -12.00
N GLY A 41 13.59 -2.66 -12.04
CA GLY A 41 14.38 -3.90 -12.06
C GLY A 41 15.02 -4.31 -10.73
N LYS A 42 14.92 -3.51 -9.65
CA LYS A 42 15.36 -3.92 -8.30
C LYS A 42 14.26 -4.61 -7.49
N VAL A 43 12.99 -4.45 -7.85
CA VAL A 43 11.90 -5.19 -7.22
C VAL A 43 11.67 -6.48 -8.00
N ILE A 44 12.01 -7.62 -7.39
CA ILE A 44 11.93 -8.94 -8.03
C ILE A 44 11.02 -9.89 -7.25
N ARG A 45 10.43 -10.86 -7.96
CA ARG A 45 9.69 -11.96 -7.32
C ARG A 45 10.68 -12.95 -6.69
N THR A 46 10.39 -13.38 -5.47
CA THR A 46 11.15 -14.37 -4.70
C THR A 46 10.22 -15.42 -4.10
N GLU A 47 10.76 -16.56 -3.67
CA GLU A 47 10.05 -17.47 -2.79
C GLU A 47 9.72 -16.76 -1.47
N ALA A 48 8.56 -17.09 -0.88
CA ALA A 48 8.17 -16.55 0.42
C ALA A 48 9.21 -16.92 1.49
N PRO A 49 9.54 -15.99 2.42
CA PRO A 49 10.44 -16.29 3.52
C PRO A 49 9.96 -17.50 4.34
N GLU A 50 10.91 -18.25 4.91
CA GLU A 50 10.59 -19.48 5.67
C GLU A 50 9.69 -19.21 6.89
N TRP A 51 9.75 -18.00 7.44
CA TRP A 51 8.83 -17.51 8.46
C TRP A 51 8.12 -16.27 7.95
N LEU A 52 6.83 -16.17 8.27
CA LEU A 52 6.05 -14.96 8.04
C LEU A 52 5.53 -14.46 9.37
N ASP A 53 5.70 -13.17 9.63
CA ASP A 53 5.10 -12.55 10.79
C ASP A 53 3.56 -12.57 10.63
N ALA A 54 2.92 -13.22 11.60
CA ALA A 54 1.47 -13.31 11.67
C ALA A 54 0.90 -11.93 12.00
N ALA A 55 -0.12 -11.52 11.23
CA ALA A 55 -0.80 -10.27 11.51
C ALA A 55 -1.50 -10.34 12.89
N PRO A 56 -1.58 -9.21 13.63
CA PRO A 56 -2.36 -9.14 14.85
C PRO A 56 -3.80 -9.63 14.60
N PRO A 57 -4.40 -10.39 15.53
CA PRO A 57 -5.75 -10.91 15.34
C PRO A 57 -6.77 -9.78 15.25
N LEU A 58 -7.85 -10.00 14.50
CA LEU A 58 -8.98 -9.07 14.49
C LEU A 58 -9.54 -8.90 15.92
N PRO A 59 -9.98 -7.69 16.28
CA PRO A 59 -10.74 -7.49 17.52
C PRO A 59 -11.97 -8.40 17.56
N MET A 60 -12.20 -9.07 18.69
CA MET A 60 -13.36 -9.96 18.86
C MET A 60 -14.71 -9.26 18.66
N ASP A 61 -14.73 -7.93 18.81
CA ASP A 61 -15.92 -7.10 18.66
C ASP A 61 -16.06 -6.49 17.25
N ILE A 62 -15.23 -6.87 16.27
CA ILE A 62 -15.18 -6.23 14.94
C ILE A 62 -16.55 -6.22 14.22
N ASN A 63 -17.36 -7.26 14.39
CA ASN A 63 -18.69 -7.37 13.79
C ASN A 63 -19.71 -6.37 14.38
N ASN A 64 -19.40 -5.69 15.49
CA ASN A 64 -20.23 -4.62 16.06
C ASN A 64 -19.99 -3.25 15.40
N PHE A 65 -19.07 -3.19 14.43
CA PHE A 65 -18.66 -1.97 13.73
C PHE A 65 -18.91 -2.05 12.21
N PRO A 66 -20.14 -2.35 11.75
CA PRO A 66 -20.47 -2.29 10.32
C PRO A 66 -20.25 -0.88 9.76
N PHE A 67 -19.69 -0.78 8.55
CA PHE A 67 -19.36 0.52 7.96
C PHE A 67 -20.60 1.36 7.66
N SER A 68 -21.74 0.70 7.35
CA SER A 68 -23.05 1.34 7.19
C SER A 68 -23.42 2.22 8.39
N LYS A 69 -23.09 1.78 9.62
CA LYS A 69 -23.32 2.52 10.85
C LYS A 69 -22.47 3.79 10.89
N PHE A 70 -21.18 3.72 10.52
CA PHE A 70 -20.33 4.90 10.41
C PHE A 70 -20.87 5.91 9.40
N VAL A 71 -21.23 5.45 8.21
CA VAL A 71 -21.81 6.26 7.13
C VAL A 71 -23.07 6.99 7.63
N SER A 72 -23.98 6.28 8.31
CA SER A 72 -25.22 6.88 8.83
C SER A 72 -25.00 8.00 9.86
N MET A 73 -23.89 7.93 10.62
CA MET A 73 -23.58 8.87 11.70
C MET A 73 -22.71 10.05 11.22
N HIS A 74 -21.85 9.83 10.24
CA HIS A 74 -20.77 10.76 9.90
C HIS A 74 -20.82 11.32 8.47
N PHE A 75 -21.54 10.69 7.54
CA PHE A 75 -21.66 11.20 6.17
C PHE A 75 -22.78 12.22 6.04
N LYS A 76 -22.56 13.28 5.27
CA LYS A 76 -23.56 14.32 4.98
C LYS A 76 -24.81 13.77 4.30
N LYS A 77 -24.64 12.79 3.40
CA LYS A 77 -25.74 12.15 2.63
C LYS A 77 -26.13 10.76 3.15
N GLN A 78 -25.49 10.26 4.22
CA GLN A 78 -25.76 8.96 4.86
C GLN A 78 -25.79 7.75 3.89
N THR A 79 -25.05 7.84 2.79
CA THR A 79 -25.02 6.81 1.74
C THR A 79 -23.61 6.69 1.18
N LEU A 80 -23.18 5.45 0.92
CA LEU A 80 -21.94 5.12 0.22
C LEU A 80 -22.27 4.77 -1.24
N GLY A 81 -21.30 4.92 -2.14
CA GLY A 81 -21.45 4.56 -3.55
C GLY A 81 -22.19 5.62 -4.37
N VAL A 82 -22.34 6.85 -3.84
CA VAL A 82 -23.15 7.88 -4.47
C VAL A 82 -22.30 8.79 -5.34
N ALA A 83 -22.81 9.11 -6.53
CA ALA A 83 -22.20 10.10 -7.41
C ALA A 83 -21.92 11.37 -6.62
N LEU A 84 -20.66 11.82 -6.68
CA LEU A 84 -20.30 13.11 -6.15
C LEU A 84 -21.25 14.14 -6.74
N SER A 85 -21.78 15.02 -5.90
CA SER A 85 -22.68 16.06 -6.37
C SER A 85 -22.01 16.88 -7.48
N ASN A 86 -22.81 17.55 -8.29
CA ASN A 86 -22.33 18.66 -9.09
C ASN A 86 -22.80 19.97 -8.42
N PRO A 87 -21.90 20.77 -7.80
CA PRO A 87 -20.44 20.58 -7.68
C PRO A 87 -20.05 19.51 -6.64
N PRO A 88 -18.86 18.89 -6.78
CA PRO A 88 -18.40 17.86 -5.84
C PRO A 88 -18.28 18.44 -4.42
N SER A 89 -18.50 17.60 -3.42
CA SER A 89 -18.46 17.99 -2.00
C SER A 89 -17.89 16.86 -1.16
N THR A 90 -17.35 17.20 0.00
CA THR A 90 -16.82 16.21 0.94
C THR A 90 -17.91 15.28 1.46
N LEU A 91 -17.53 14.04 1.78
CA LEU A 91 -18.44 13.02 2.28
C LEU A 91 -18.74 13.23 3.77
N THR A 92 -17.72 13.53 4.56
CA THR A 92 -17.83 13.75 6.00
C THR A 92 -17.91 15.23 6.37
N HIS A 93 -18.31 15.49 7.60
CA HIS A 93 -18.28 16.83 8.19
C HIS A 93 -16.84 17.19 8.58
N ILE A 94 -16.18 17.97 7.72
CA ILE A 94 -14.84 18.49 7.97
C ILE A 94 -14.90 19.98 8.41
N PRO A 95 -13.88 20.47 9.12
CA PRO A 95 -13.71 21.90 9.43
C PRO A 95 -13.63 22.80 8.18
N GLU A 96 -14.15 24.03 8.27
CA GLU A 96 -14.20 24.99 7.14
C GLU A 96 -12.83 25.34 6.57
N ASP A 97 -11.81 25.43 7.42
CA ASP A 97 -10.42 25.70 7.06
C ASP A 97 -9.81 24.65 6.12
N LEU A 98 -10.31 23.41 6.16
CA LEU A 98 -9.79 22.30 5.38
C LEU A 98 -10.57 22.01 4.09
N HIS A 99 -11.65 22.75 3.81
CA HIS A 99 -12.50 22.45 2.65
C HIS A 99 -11.76 22.57 1.33
N SER A 100 -10.88 23.56 1.18
CA SER A 100 -10.11 23.73 -0.05
C SER A 100 -9.21 22.51 -0.30
N ASP A 101 -8.46 22.08 0.70
CA ASP A 101 -7.55 20.94 0.62
C ASP A 101 -8.30 19.62 0.39
N ALA A 102 -9.43 19.42 1.07
CA ALA A 102 -10.27 18.25 0.88
C ALA A 102 -10.87 18.17 -0.53
N MET A 103 -11.23 19.31 -1.10
CA MET A 103 -11.76 19.39 -2.47
C MET A 103 -10.66 19.16 -3.52
N GLU A 104 -9.44 19.64 -3.28
CA GLU A 104 -8.29 19.32 -4.13
C GLU A 104 -7.97 17.83 -4.08
N MET A 105 -7.93 17.24 -2.88
CA MET A 105 -7.72 15.82 -2.66
C MET A 105 -8.78 14.96 -3.36
N LEU A 106 -10.06 15.35 -3.25
CA LEU A 106 -11.17 14.69 -3.94
C LEU A 106 -10.99 14.68 -5.46
N LYS A 107 -10.60 15.82 -6.05
CA LYS A 107 -10.32 15.90 -7.50
C LYS A 107 -9.21 14.95 -7.91
N MET A 108 -8.13 14.87 -7.13
CA MET A 108 -7.02 13.96 -7.40
C MET A 108 -7.44 12.49 -7.28
N VAL A 109 -8.24 12.14 -6.27
CA VAL A 109 -8.79 10.78 -6.14
C VAL A 109 -9.62 10.40 -7.36
N ILE A 110 -10.50 11.28 -7.84
CA ILE A 110 -11.32 11.03 -9.03
C ILE A 110 -10.44 10.91 -10.28
N GLN A 111 -9.46 11.80 -10.46
CA GLN A 111 -8.52 11.74 -11.58
C GLN A 111 -7.70 10.44 -11.57
N PHE A 112 -7.24 10.00 -10.40
CA PHE A 112 -6.48 8.76 -10.28
C PHE A 112 -7.34 7.52 -10.48
N THR A 113 -8.60 7.52 -10.07
CA THR A 113 -9.45 6.31 -10.14
C THR A 113 -10.16 6.19 -11.48
N SER A 114 -10.70 7.29 -11.97
CA SER A 114 -11.60 7.36 -13.13
C SER A 114 -11.05 8.18 -14.30
N GLY A 115 -9.86 8.78 -14.15
CA GLY A 115 -9.21 9.54 -15.21
C GLY A 115 -8.44 8.66 -16.20
N PRO A 116 -7.68 9.29 -17.13
CA PRO A 116 -6.91 8.55 -18.12
C PRO A 116 -5.96 7.56 -17.45
N GLU A 117 -5.65 6.47 -18.18
CA GLU A 117 -4.70 5.49 -17.70
C GLU A 117 -3.32 6.13 -17.57
N LEU A 118 -2.77 6.03 -16.36
CA LEU A 118 -1.40 6.37 -16.05
C LEU A 118 -0.62 5.06 -16.00
N HIS A 119 0.67 5.11 -16.36
CA HIS A 119 1.54 3.94 -16.31
C HIS A 119 2.90 4.29 -15.71
N GLY A 120 3.54 3.29 -15.12
CA GLY A 120 4.92 3.38 -14.62
C GLY A 120 5.09 4.54 -13.64
N LEU A 121 6.14 5.34 -13.86
CA LEU A 121 6.51 6.43 -12.95
C LEU A 121 5.43 7.51 -12.81
N SER A 122 4.65 7.78 -13.85
CA SER A 122 3.54 8.75 -13.78
C SER A 122 2.43 8.29 -12.85
N GLU A 123 2.07 7.00 -12.88
CA GLU A 123 1.08 6.42 -11.97
C GLU A 123 1.59 6.43 -10.54
N PHE A 124 2.85 6.01 -10.35
CA PHE A 124 3.56 6.02 -9.07
C PHE A 124 3.59 7.42 -8.43
N LEU A 125 4.05 8.43 -9.17
CA LEU A 125 4.12 9.81 -8.68
C LEU A 125 2.74 10.39 -8.35
N PHE A 126 1.73 10.13 -9.18
CA PHE A 126 0.38 10.62 -8.94
C PHE A 126 -0.21 9.99 -7.68
N GLY A 127 -0.19 8.66 -7.56
CA GLY A 127 -0.74 7.97 -6.39
C GLY A 127 -0.02 8.39 -5.11
N ASN A 128 1.32 8.45 -5.14
CA ASN A 128 2.09 8.90 -3.99
C ASN A 128 1.82 10.37 -3.63
N HIS A 129 1.48 11.23 -4.59
CA HIS A 129 1.08 12.61 -4.31
C HIS A 129 -0.23 12.69 -3.51
N VAL A 130 -1.21 11.83 -3.83
CA VAL A 130 -2.44 11.73 -3.05
C VAL A 130 -2.14 11.23 -1.64
N VAL A 131 -1.35 10.17 -1.51
CA VAL A 131 -0.94 9.61 -0.22
C VAL A 131 -0.19 10.64 0.63
N HIS A 132 0.70 11.42 0.00
CA HIS A 132 1.47 12.49 0.65
C HIS A 132 0.57 13.59 1.20
N LYS A 133 -0.51 13.98 0.50
CA LYS A 133 -1.49 14.95 1.05
C LYS A 133 -2.15 14.42 2.33
N GLY A 134 -2.43 13.12 2.41
CA GLY A 134 -2.94 12.47 3.63
C GLY A 134 -1.90 12.36 4.78
N LEU A 135 -0.61 12.26 4.44
CA LEU A 135 0.48 12.38 5.41
C LEU A 135 0.58 13.81 5.96
N MET A 136 0.43 14.82 5.11
CA MET A 136 0.59 16.24 5.46
C MET A 136 -0.57 16.84 6.22
N GLU A 137 -1.79 16.42 5.93
CA GLU A 137 -2.95 16.87 6.68
C GLU A 137 -3.65 15.69 7.35
N GLY A 138 -3.18 15.36 8.55
CA GLY A 138 -3.71 14.26 9.36
C GLY A 138 -5.22 14.37 9.65
N ARG A 139 -5.77 15.59 9.67
CA ARG A 139 -7.21 15.83 9.88
C ARG A 139 -8.07 15.43 8.67
N LEU A 140 -7.46 15.20 7.51
CA LEU A 140 -8.14 14.78 6.27
C LEU A 140 -8.02 13.28 5.98
N ARG A 141 -7.27 12.50 6.78
CA ARG A 141 -7.09 11.05 6.56
C ARG A 141 -8.42 10.29 6.49
N ASP A 142 -9.34 10.57 7.41
CA ASP A 142 -10.65 9.91 7.43
C ASP A 142 -11.48 10.25 6.18
N GLU A 143 -11.44 11.52 5.76
CA GLU A 143 -12.13 11.97 4.55
C GLU A 143 -11.53 11.31 3.30
N LEU A 144 -10.21 11.26 3.16
CA LEU A 144 -9.50 10.58 2.07
C LEU A 144 -9.90 9.11 1.96
N LEU A 145 -9.83 8.38 3.07
CA LEU A 145 -10.17 6.96 3.12
C LEU A 145 -11.65 6.72 2.78
N CYS A 146 -12.55 7.59 3.25
CA CYS A 146 -13.96 7.53 2.90
C CYS A 146 -14.21 7.83 1.42
N GLN A 147 -13.49 8.78 0.83
CA GLN A 147 -13.56 9.10 -0.60
C GLN A 147 -13.10 7.91 -1.45
N LEU A 148 -11.98 7.28 -1.09
CA LEU A 148 -11.48 6.08 -1.77
C LEU A 148 -12.45 4.90 -1.67
N ALA A 149 -13.04 4.68 -0.49
CA ALA A 149 -14.09 3.68 -0.31
C ALA A 149 -15.31 3.97 -1.21
N ASN A 150 -15.73 5.24 -1.28
CA ASN A 150 -16.84 5.64 -2.15
C ASN A 150 -16.55 5.43 -3.64
N GLU A 151 -15.33 5.75 -4.10
CA GLU A 151 -14.95 5.53 -5.50
C GLU A 151 -14.81 4.03 -5.83
N ALA A 152 -14.27 3.22 -4.91
CA ALA A 152 -14.19 1.77 -5.08
C ALA A 152 -15.57 1.11 -5.25
N GLU A 153 -16.58 1.56 -4.49
CA GLU A 153 -17.97 1.09 -4.59
C GLU A 153 -18.69 1.60 -5.85
N ARG A 154 -18.26 2.74 -6.40
CA ARG A 154 -18.85 3.34 -7.60
C ARG A 154 -18.30 2.83 -8.91
N ALA A 155 -17.13 2.20 -8.87
CA ALA A 155 -16.40 1.79 -10.05
C ALA A 155 -17.29 1.05 -11.05
N HIS A 156 -17.30 1.55 -12.29
CA HIS A 156 -18.09 0.96 -13.38
C HIS A 156 -17.32 -0.15 -14.10
N GLY A 157 -15.99 -0.18 -13.94
CA GLY A 157 -15.11 -1.20 -14.50
C GLY A 157 -14.12 -1.78 -13.49
N ALA A 158 -13.59 -2.96 -13.81
CA ALA A 158 -12.60 -3.64 -12.97
C ALA A 158 -11.31 -2.82 -12.79
N ASN A 159 -10.91 -2.04 -13.80
CA ASN A 159 -9.72 -1.20 -13.70
C ASN A 159 -9.91 -0.02 -12.73
N GLU A 160 -11.04 0.68 -12.80
CA GLU A 160 -11.39 1.77 -11.87
C GLU A 160 -11.43 1.25 -10.43
N ALA A 161 -12.08 0.10 -10.21
CA ALA A 161 -12.13 -0.56 -8.90
C ALA A 161 -10.72 -0.90 -8.41
N ARG A 162 -9.90 -1.52 -9.27
CA ARG A 162 -8.50 -1.86 -8.95
C ARG A 162 -7.69 -0.63 -8.57
N ARG A 163 -7.78 0.48 -9.30
CA ARG A 163 -7.05 1.72 -9.01
C ARG A 163 -7.49 2.32 -7.67
N GLY A 164 -8.80 2.32 -7.39
CA GLY A 164 -9.35 2.76 -6.10
C GLY A 164 -8.83 1.94 -4.92
N TRP A 165 -8.90 0.61 -5.03
CA TRP A 165 -8.40 -0.30 -3.99
C TRP A 165 -6.88 -0.26 -3.83
N LEU A 166 -6.12 -0.12 -4.92
CA LEU A 166 -4.67 0.08 -4.87
C LEU A 166 -4.32 1.33 -4.09
N LEU A 167 -4.94 2.47 -4.41
CA LEU A 167 -4.66 3.73 -3.74
C LEU A 167 -5.08 3.70 -2.26
N LEU A 168 -6.16 3.00 -1.93
CA LEU A 168 -6.59 2.75 -0.55
C LEU A 168 -5.56 1.90 0.20
N ALA A 169 -5.09 0.80 -0.39
CA ALA A 169 -4.06 -0.06 0.22
C ALA A 169 -2.76 0.72 0.48
N LEU A 170 -2.34 1.57 -0.46
CA LEU A 170 -1.17 2.44 -0.34
C LEU A 170 -1.31 3.48 0.77
N CYS A 171 -2.50 4.07 0.97
CA CYS A 171 -2.76 4.95 2.12
C CYS A 171 -2.56 4.20 3.45
N LEU A 172 -3.06 2.97 3.54
CA LEU A 172 -2.94 2.12 4.74
C LEU A 172 -1.51 1.64 5.02
N CYS A 173 -0.60 1.73 4.04
CA CYS A 173 0.83 1.48 4.27
C CYS A 173 1.47 2.56 5.16
N VAL A 174 0.94 3.79 5.17
CA VAL A 174 1.67 4.94 5.74
C VAL A 174 0.96 5.68 6.86
N PHE A 175 -0.36 5.60 6.94
CA PHE A 175 -1.11 6.18 8.04
C PHE A 175 -2.34 5.34 8.38
N THR A 176 -2.80 5.48 9.62
CA THR A 176 -4.03 4.86 10.10
C THR A 176 -5.23 5.83 10.05
N PRO A 177 -6.47 5.30 9.94
CA PRO A 177 -7.67 6.08 10.20
C PRO A 177 -7.70 6.57 11.66
N SER A 178 -8.50 7.58 11.94
CA SER A 178 -8.69 8.05 13.32
C SER A 178 -9.38 7.00 14.19
N VAL A 179 -9.31 7.18 15.51
CA VAL A 179 -10.00 6.33 16.50
C VAL A 179 -11.52 6.23 16.23
N LYS A 180 -12.11 7.24 15.60
CA LYS A 180 -13.54 7.24 15.25
C LYS A 180 -13.85 6.27 14.09
N LEU A 181 -12.91 6.12 13.16
CA LEU A 181 -13.10 5.38 11.92
C LEU A 181 -12.45 3.97 11.96
N GLN A 182 -11.36 3.78 12.69
CA GLN A 182 -10.48 2.60 12.58
C GLN A 182 -11.18 1.24 12.59
N LYS A 183 -12.13 0.99 13.52
CA LYS A 183 -12.82 -0.31 13.61
C LYS A 183 -13.83 -0.50 12.48
N TYR A 184 -14.54 0.57 12.13
CA TYR A 184 -15.50 0.57 11.03
C TYR A 184 -14.80 0.37 9.68
N PHE A 185 -13.63 0.98 9.50
CA PHE A 185 -12.86 0.85 8.29
C PHE A 185 -12.15 -0.51 8.19
N LEU A 186 -11.66 -1.04 9.31
CA LEU A 186 -11.14 -2.42 9.36
C LEU A 186 -12.22 -3.43 8.97
N LYS A 187 -13.45 -3.24 9.44
CA LYS A 187 -14.60 -4.05 9.01
C LYS A 187 -14.88 -3.88 7.51
N TYR A 188 -14.92 -2.64 7.02
CA TYR A 188 -15.15 -2.33 5.61
C TYR A 188 -14.17 -3.04 4.68
N VAL A 189 -12.85 -2.89 4.91
CA VAL A 189 -11.84 -3.51 4.05
C VAL A 189 -11.87 -5.04 4.11
N SER A 190 -12.31 -5.60 5.25
CA SER A 190 -12.47 -7.06 5.42
C SER A 190 -13.68 -7.59 4.66
N ASP A 191 -14.78 -6.83 4.59
CA ASP A 191 -16.01 -7.24 3.92
C ASP A 191 -15.98 -7.01 2.41
N HIS A 192 -15.46 -5.86 2.00
CA HIS A 192 -15.61 -5.34 0.63
C HIS A 192 -14.35 -5.48 -0.23
N GLY A 193 -13.19 -5.76 0.39
CA GLY A 193 -11.93 -5.87 -0.34
C GLY A 193 -11.93 -7.05 -1.31
N SER A 194 -12.22 -6.77 -2.58
CA SER A 194 -12.23 -7.79 -3.64
C SER A 194 -10.82 -8.07 -4.18
N GLY A 195 -10.64 -9.18 -4.89
CA GLY A 195 -9.43 -9.44 -5.70
C GLY A 195 -8.11 -9.61 -4.93
N GLY A 196 -8.16 -9.87 -3.62
CA GLY A 196 -6.97 -9.96 -2.75
C GLY A 196 -6.70 -8.69 -1.93
N PHE A 197 -7.37 -7.58 -2.24
CA PHE A 197 -7.18 -6.32 -1.52
C PHE A 197 -7.63 -6.38 -0.06
N ALA A 198 -8.61 -7.22 0.31
CA ALA A 198 -9.00 -7.35 1.71
C ALA A 198 -7.82 -7.81 2.58
N ALA A 199 -7.03 -8.78 2.11
CA ALA A 199 -5.91 -9.31 2.89
C ALA A 199 -4.79 -8.28 3.05
N ILE A 200 -4.42 -7.54 1.99
CA ILE A 200 -3.37 -6.52 2.08
C ILE A 200 -3.80 -5.33 2.94
N CYS A 201 -5.04 -4.85 2.76
CA CYS A 201 -5.58 -3.73 3.54
C CYS A 201 -5.73 -4.11 5.01
N GLN A 202 -6.24 -5.31 5.30
CA GLN A 202 -6.38 -5.81 6.66
C GLN A 202 -5.02 -5.96 7.35
N ARG A 203 -4.00 -6.52 6.67
CA ARG A 203 -2.64 -6.62 7.21
C ARG A 203 -2.06 -5.24 7.53
N ASN A 204 -2.06 -4.34 6.55
CA ASN A 204 -1.49 -3.00 6.71
C ASN A 204 -2.21 -2.22 7.84
N LEU A 205 -3.54 -2.30 7.88
CA LEU A 205 -4.33 -1.61 8.89
C LEU A 205 -4.15 -2.22 10.29
N THR A 206 -4.12 -3.55 10.43
CA THR A 206 -3.93 -4.18 11.75
C THR A 206 -2.55 -3.89 12.33
N HIS A 207 -1.50 -3.90 11.50
CA HIS A 207 -0.14 -3.55 11.93
C HIS A 207 -0.05 -2.07 12.29
N GLY A 208 -0.57 -1.18 11.44
CA GLY A 208 -0.60 0.26 11.74
C GLY A 208 -1.37 0.59 13.01
N LEU A 209 -2.50 -0.09 13.26
CA LEU A 209 -3.27 0.10 14.50
C LEU A 209 -2.52 -0.42 15.73
N ALA A 210 -1.77 -1.53 15.62
CA ALA A 210 -0.93 -2.00 16.71
C ALA A 210 0.18 -0.98 17.07
N VAL A 211 0.74 -0.28 16.07
CA VAL A 211 1.65 0.85 16.31
C VAL A 211 0.91 2.01 16.97
N ALA A 212 -0.26 2.38 16.45
CA ALA A 212 -1.07 3.50 16.96
C ALA A 212 -1.58 3.31 18.40
N GLU A 213 -1.70 2.05 18.87
CA GLU A 213 -1.99 1.74 20.28
C GLU A 213 -0.86 2.18 21.23
N VAL A 214 0.39 2.13 20.76
CA VAL A 214 1.57 2.54 21.53
C VAL A 214 1.88 4.02 21.32
N LEU A 215 1.78 4.48 20.07
CA LEU A 215 2.07 5.85 19.64
C LEU A 215 0.87 6.45 18.89
N PRO A 216 -0.08 7.08 19.60
CA PRO A 216 -1.28 7.62 18.96
C PRO A 216 -0.97 8.68 17.90
N GLY A 217 -1.48 8.49 16.70
CA GLY A 217 -1.30 9.42 15.58
C GLY A 217 -0.02 9.21 14.77
N GLU A 218 0.78 8.20 15.12
CA GLU A 218 2.00 7.83 14.40
C GLU A 218 1.70 7.52 12.92
N SER A 219 2.61 7.94 12.04
CA SER A 219 2.57 7.68 10.61
C SER A 219 3.98 7.63 10.04
N ARG A 220 4.15 6.97 8.91
CA ARG A 220 5.39 7.01 8.11
C ARG A 220 5.76 8.45 7.76
N SER A 221 7.05 8.69 7.51
CA SER A 221 7.53 10.02 7.12
C SER A 221 7.49 10.26 5.61
N LEU A 222 7.38 9.20 4.81
CA LEU A 222 7.39 9.25 3.36
C LEU A 222 6.27 8.39 2.76
N PRO A 223 5.85 8.66 1.51
CA PRO A 223 4.91 7.80 0.79
C PRO A 223 5.49 6.40 0.52
N PRO A 224 4.64 5.42 0.14
CA PRO A 224 5.05 4.07 -0.14
C PRO A 224 6.11 3.95 -1.24
N CYS A 225 7.11 3.10 -1.03
CA CYS A 225 8.14 2.80 -2.01
C CYS A 225 7.65 1.86 -3.13
N LEU A 226 8.44 1.69 -4.18
CA LEU A 226 8.10 0.85 -5.33
C LEU A 226 7.85 -0.62 -4.94
N LEU A 227 8.57 -1.13 -3.92
CA LEU A 227 8.33 -2.45 -3.36
C LEU A 227 6.89 -2.58 -2.81
N GLU A 228 6.43 -1.57 -2.07
CA GLU A 228 5.06 -1.52 -1.53
C GLU A 228 4.02 -1.41 -2.65
N TRP A 229 4.31 -0.66 -3.71
CA TRP A 229 3.45 -0.56 -4.89
C TRP A 229 3.28 -1.89 -5.61
N HIS A 230 4.37 -2.61 -5.88
CA HIS A 230 4.29 -3.93 -6.51
C HIS A 230 3.54 -4.93 -5.63
N ALA A 231 3.86 -4.96 -4.33
CA ALA A 231 3.22 -5.83 -3.36
C ALA A 231 1.71 -5.57 -3.25
N ALA A 232 1.29 -4.30 -3.17
CA ALA A 232 -0.11 -3.93 -3.13
C ALA A 232 -0.84 -4.26 -4.46
N SER A 233 -0.18 -4.06 -5.60
CA SER A 233 -0.75 -4.29 -6.92
C SER A 233 -0.99 -5.77 -7.26
N GLU A 234 -0.19 -6.66 -6.68
CA GLU A 234 -0.29 -8.11 -6.87
C GLU A 234 -0.82 -8.84 -5.63
N HIS A 235 -1.08 -8.12 -4.54
CA HIS A 235 -1.62 -8.63 -3.27
C HIS A 235 -0.70 -9.67 -2.61
N VAL A 236 0.61 -9.45 -2.66
CA VAL A 236 1.64 -10.37 -2.14
C VAL A 236 2.43 -9.76 -1.00
N ALA A 237 3.09 -10.60 -0.20
CA ALA A 237 3.96 -10.16 0.87
C ALA A 237 5.29 -9.59 0.36
N MET A 238 5.98 -8.84 1.23
CA MET A 238 7.29 -8.25 0.96
C MET A 238 8.37 -8.91 1.82
N ALA A 239 9.60 -8.90 1.32
CA ALA A 239 10.78 -9.37 2.02
C ALA A 239 12.01 -8.51 1.68
N LEU A 240 12.99 -8.49 2.58
CA LEU A 240 14.29 -7.87 2.39
C LEU A 240 15.42 -8.86 2.72
N ASN A 241 16.52 -8.75 1.99
CA ASN A 241 17.75 -9.47 2.31
C ASN A 241 18.53 -8.73 3.39
N ILE A 242 18.59 -9.33 4.59
CA ILE A 242 19.29 -8.78 5.76
C ILE A 242 20.62 -9.51 5.93
N THR A 243 21.72 -8.78 5.75
CA THR A 243 23.09 -9.25 5.94
C THR A 243 23.49 -9.04 7.39
N SER A 244 23.80 -10.16 8.05
CA SER A 244 24.31 -10.19 9.42
C SER A 244 25.81 -9.87 9.48
N PHE A 245 26.32 -9.56 10.68
CA PHE A 245 27.75 -9.29 10.91
C PHE A 245 28.69 -10.42 10.44
N GLY A 246 28.21 -11.67 10.44
CA GLY A 246 28.95 -12.83 9.94
C GLY A 246 29.05 -12.92 8.41
N GLY A 247 28.48 -11.95 7.68
CA GLY A 247 28.41 -11.94 6.21
C GLY A 247 27.32 -12.83 5.63
N GLU A 248 26.53 -13.50 6.47
CA GLU A 248 25.39 -14.31 6.04
C GLU A 248 24.18 -13.41 5.78
N THR A 249 23.59 -13.55 4.59
CA THR A 249 22.37 -12.87 4.16
C THR A 249 21.16 -13.76 4.37
N ILE A 250 20.14 -13.21 5.01
CA ILE A 250 18.91 -13.88 5.39
C ILE A 250 17.73 -13.15 4.77
N LEU A 251 16.82 -13.88 4.13
CA LEU A 251 15.59 -13.32 3.58
C LEU A 251 14.57 -13.13 4.72
N SER A 252 14.36 -11.89 5.15
CA SER A 252 13.43 -11.55 6.22
C SER A 252 12.11 -11.03 5.65
N PRO A 253 10.95 -11.48 6.16
CA PRO A 253 9.68 -10.83 5.85
C PRO A 253 9.70 -9.38 6.37
N VAL A 254 9.04 -8.49 5.64
CA VAL A 254 8.79 -7.11 6.06
C VAL A 254 7.38 -6.69 5.68
N ASP A 255 6.87 -5.66 6.36
CA ASP A 255 5.65 -4.95 6.02
C ASP A 255 5.87 -3.43 6.07
N SER A 256 4.84 -2.69 5.68
CA SER A 256 4.86 -1.23 5.64
C SER A 256 5.06 -0.55 7.00
N TRP A 257 4.84 -1.25 8.10
CA TRP A 257 4.99 -0.72 9.46
C TRP A 257 6.21 -1.29 10.20
N SER A 258 7.06 -2.04 9.49
CA SER A 258 8.25 -2.68 10.06
C SER A 258 9.32 -1.65 10.39
N ARG A 259 9.69 -1.59 11.67
CA ARG A 259 10.78 -0.73 12.17
C ARG A 259 12.11 -1.48 12.13
N GLY A 260 13.21 -0.75 12.08
CA GLY A 260 14.56 -1.33 11.99
C GLY A 260 14.84 -2.37 13.10
N GLU A 261 14.46 -2.05 14.33
CA GLU A 261 14.64 -2.92 15.50
C GLU A 261 13.78 -4.18 15.42
N ASP A 262 12.58 -4.09 14.83
CA ASP A 262 11.65 -5.21 14.71
C ASP A 262 12.16 -6.23 13.70
N VAL A 263 12.62 -5.75 12.53
CA VAL A 263 13.19 -6.61 11.47
C VAL A 263 14.43 -7.34 11.96
N VAL A 264 15.37 -6.62 12.60
CA VAL A 264 16.57 -7.23 13.18
C VAL A 264 16.20 -8.21 14.30
N GLY A 265 15.27 -7.82 15.17
CA GLY A 265 14.77 -8.68 16.23
C GLY A 265 14.18 -10.00 15.69
N SER A 266 13.42 -9.95 14.61
CA SER A 266 12.85 -11.14 13.94
C SER A 266 13.94 -12.02 13.33
N VAL A 267 14.94 -11.46 12.66
CA VAL A 267 16.10 -12.21 12.13
C VAL A 267 16.87 -12.91 13.25
N LEU A 268 17.16 -12.20 14.35
CA LEU A 268 17.90 -12.77 15.49
C LEU A 268 17.11 -13.89 16.18
N LYS A 269 15.80 -13.74 16.36
CA LYS A 269 14.94 -14.80 16.89
C LYS A 269 14.94 -16.03 15.99
N HIS A 270 14.84 -15.85 14.68
CA HIS A 270 14.91 -16.95 13.72
C HIS A 270 16.26 -17.69 13.82
N LYS A 271 17.37 -16.97 14.07
CA LYS A 271 18.70 -17.56 14.33
C LYS A 271 18.86 -18.17 15.74
N GLY A 272 17.83 -18.15 16.58
CA GLY A 272 17.87 -18.69 17.94
C GLY A 272 18.50 -17.77 18.99
N MET A 273 18.72 -16.49 18.68
CA MET A 273 19.31 -15.50 19.58
C MET A 273 18.23 -14.67 20.29
N VAL A 274 17.74 -15.16 21.44
CA VAL A 274 16.59 -14.58 22.16
C VAL A 274 16.96 -13.47 23.17
N ASP A 275 18.20 -13.46 23.67
CA ASP A 275 18.62 -12.55 24.75
C ASP A 275 19.12 -11.18 24.24
N SER A 276 19.29 -11.01 22.92
CA SER A 276 19.89 -9.83 22.29
C SER A 276 19.03 -9.20 21.20
N CYS A 277 17.70 -9.35 21.23
CA CYS A 277 16.82 -8.86 20.15
C CYS A 277 16.55 -7.33 20.16
N ARG A 278 17.21 -6.54 21.01
CA ARG A 278 16.99 -5.09 21.14
C ARG A 278 18.31 -4.34 21.03
N GLY A 279 18.23 -3.04 20.69
CA GLY A 279 19.41 -2.18 20.55
C GLY A 279 20.10 -2.31 19.19
N TRP A 280 19.34 -2.61 18.14
CA TRP A 280 19.84 -2.74 16.78
C TRP A 280 19.26 -1.68 15.85
N SER A 281 20.07 -1.25 14.88
CA SER A 281 19.69 -0.45 13.73
C SER A 281 19.87 -1.26 12.44
N LEU A 282 19.29 -0.75 11.36
CA LEU A 282 19.54 -1.22 10.01
C LEU A 282 20.16 -0.09 9.20
N ALA A 283 21.13 -0.46 8.35
CA ALA A 283 21.68 0.43 7.36
C ALA A 283 21.43 -0.15 5.97
N LEU A 284 20.99 0.71 5.05
CA LEU A 284 20.93 0.40 3.63
C LEU A 284 22.29 0.74 3.00
N GLN A 285 22.97 -0.27 2.47
CA GLN A 285 24.18 -0.11 1.70
C GLN A 285 23.87 -0.26 0.21
N GLU A 286 24.28 0.72 -0.59
CA GLU A 286 24.08 0.73 -2.03
C GLU A 286 25.21 1.49 -2.73
N ASN A 287 25.87 0.86 -3.70
CA ASN A 287 26.95 1.43 -4.49
C ASN A 287 28.13 2.01 -3.67
N GLY A 288 28.35 1.49 -2.46
CA GLY A 288 29.39 1.95 -1.53
C GLY A 288 28.95 3.07 -0.59
N ASP A 289 27.79 3.67 -0.80
CA ASP A 289 27.17 4.61 0.13
C ASP A 289 26.32 3.84 1.17
N VAL A 290 26.22 4.40 2.38
CA VAL A 290 25.50 3.80 3.51
C VAL A 290 24.49 4.79 4.08
N LEU A 291 23.25 4.35 4.20
CA LEU A 291 22.14 5.11 4.77
C LEU A 291 21.63 4.40 6.03
N GLU A 292 21.93 4.96 7.20
CA GLU A 292 21.59 4.34 8.50
C GLU A 292 20.43 5.04 9.20
N ILE A 293 19.47 4.26 9.70
CA ILE A 293 18.30 4.73 10.45
C ILE A 293 18.33 4.33 11.92
N ALA A 294 17.57 5.06 12.75
CA ALA A 294 17.34 4.61 14.11
C ALA A 294 16.48 3.35 14.13
N GLY A 295 16.66 2.50 15.15
CA GLY A 295 15.90 1.25 15.26
C GLY A 295 14.37 1.45 15.31
N HIS A 296 13.90 2.62 15.76
CA HIS A 296 12.47 2.92 15.82
C HIS A 296 11.92 3.52 14.51
N ASP A 297 12.77 3.85 13.54
CA ASP A 297 12.35 4.34 12.23
C ASP A 297 11.91 3.17 11.33
N TYR A 298 11.06 3.48 10.36
CA TYR A 298 10.52 2.50 9.42
C TYR A 298 11.52 2.15 8.32
N VAL A 299 11.75 0.85 8.11
CA VAL A 299 12.78 0.37 7.17
C VAL A 299 12.47 0.79 5.74
N LEU A 300 11.20 0.77 5.33
CA LEU A 300 10.82 1.12 3.97
C LEU A 300 10.92 2.63 3.69
N ASP A 301 11.01 3.49 4.71
CA ASP A 301 11.28 4.93 4.50
C ASP A 301 12.70 5.16 3.95
N LEU A 302 13.67 4.28 4.22
CA LEU A 302 15.00 4.31 3.58
C LEU A 302 14.89 4.20 2.06
N ILE A 303 14.07 3.25 1.59
CA ILE A 303 13.85 3.01 0.17
C ILE A 303 13.07 4.19 -0.42
N SER A 304 11.98 4.60 0.25
CA SER A 304 11.16 5.73 -0.19
C SER A 304 11.98 7.02 -0.32
N PHE A 305 12.94 7.27 0.56
CA PHE A 305 13.79 8.46 0.52
C PHE A 305 14.61 8.55 -0.77
N LEU A 306 15.07 7.41 -1.28
CA LEU A 306 15.83 7.36 -2.52
C LEU A 306 14.93 7.58 -3.75
N GLU A 307 13.70 7.06 -3.70
CA GLU A 307 12.75 7.07 -4.82
C GLU A 307 11.99 8.38 -5.03
N HIS A 308 11.67 9.12 -3.96
CA HIS A 308 10.70 10.21 -4.04
C HIS A 308 11.35 11.59 -4.19
N PRO A 309 10.93 12.46 -5.13
CA PRO A 309 11.46 13.82 -5.22
C PRO A 309 11.46 14.56 -3.87
N PRO A 310 12.39 15.51 -3.62
CA PRO A 310 12.46 16.22 -2.33
C PRO A 310 11.16 16.89 -1.89
N ALA A 311 10.25 17.18 -2.83
CA ALA A 311 8.91 17.71 -2.56
C ALA A 311 8.04 16.81 -1.67
N PHE A 312 8.35 15.52 -1.57
CA PHE A 312 7.62 14.54 -0.75
C PHE A 312 8.16 14.44 0.68
N HIS A 313 9.26 15.11 1.00
CA HIS A 313 9.93 14.95 2.29
C HIS A 313 9.26 15.83 3.35
N CYS A 314 8.49 15.18 4.23
CA CYS A 314 7.74 15.78 5.32
C CYS A 314 8.64 16.41 6.39
N GLN A 315 9.75 15.73 6.69
CA GLN A 315 10.84 16.16 7.58
C GLN A 315 12.16 15.61 7.04
N PRO A 316 13.32 16.28 7.26
CA PRO A 316 14.60 15.68 6.98
C PRO A 316 14.75 14.41 7.84
N PRO A 317 15.12 13.25 7.27
CA PRO A 317 15.22 12.03 8.06
C PRO A 317 16.36 12.17 9.09
N THR A 318 16.16 11.60 10.28
CA THR A 318 17.17 11.62 11.33
C THR A 318 18.14 10.47 11.11
N TYR A 319 19.19 10.70 10.33
CA TYR A 319 20.23 9.69 10.07
C TYR A 319 21.26 9.66 11.19
N LEU A 320 21.69 8.46 11.59
CA LEU A 320 22.65 8.25 12.69
C LEU A 320 24.12 8.54 12.31
N GLY A 321 24.41 8.91 11.05
CA GLY A 321 25.76 9.14 10.52
C GLY A 321 26.15 10.60 10.27
N SER A 322 27.46 10.89 10.28
CA SER A 322 28.03 12.25 10.16
C SER A 322 28.02 12.86 8.75
N HIS A 323 27.50 12.16 7.75
CA HIS A 323 27.41 12.63 6.37
C HIS A 323 25.94 12.74 5.98
N SER A 324 25.48 13.94 5.66
CA SER A 324 24.23 14.10 4.92
C SER A 324 24.31 13.20 3.68
N PRO A 325 23.36 12.29 3.48
CA PRO A 325 23.41 11.41 2.32
C PRO A 325 23.31 12.27 1.06
N ASP A 326 24.39 12.37 0.29
CA ASP A 326 24.39 13.03 -1.00
C ASP A 326 23.57 12.15 -1.95
N ARG A 327 22.28 12.45 -2.02
CA ARG A 327 21.29 11.72 -2.81
C ARG A 327 21.69 11.59 -4.29
N THR A 328 22.51 12.52 -4.77
CA THR A 328 23.13 12.52 -6.10
C THR A 328 24.07 11.34 -6.33
N ASN A 329 24.75 10.83 -5.30
CA ASN A 329 25.68 9.70 -5.46
C ASN A 329 24.92 8.39 -5.65
N PHE A 330 23.84 8.16 -4.87
CA PHE A 330 22.92 7.04 -5.08
C PHE A 330 22.22 7.08 -6.45
N MET A 331 21.85 8.27 -6.93
CA MET A 331 21.16 8.47 -8.23
C MET A 331 22.07 8.32 -9.46
N ASN A 332 23.31 8.82 -9.40
CA ASN A 332 24.20 8.85 -10.57
C ASN A 332 24.74 7.45 -10.93
N ASN A 333 24.86 6.54 -9.97
CA ASN A 333 25.40 5.20 -10.20
C ASN A 333 24.33 4.16 -10.60
N SER A 334 23.04 4.43 -10.37
CA SER A 334 21.93 3.55 -10.78
C SER A 334 21.61 3.65 -12.28
N HIS A 335 22.02 4.73 -12.95
CA HIS A 335 21.80 4.95 -14.39
C HIS A 335 22.96 4.45 -15.28
N GLY A 336 23.99 3.83 -14.69
CA GLY A 336 25.19 3.38 -15.40
C GLY A 336 25.25 1.87 -15.65
N ASN A 337 24.59 1.37 -16.72
CA ASN A 337 24.98 0.19 -17.54
C ASN A 337 23.79 -0.44 -18.30
N ALA A 338 23.03 0.35 -19.07
CA ALA A 338 22.06 -0.21 -20.02
C ALA A 338 22.72 -0.78 -21.31
N GLU A 339 24.03 -0.63 -21.50
CA GLU A 339 24.74 -1.02 -22.73
C GLU A 339 25.88 -2.04 -22.49
N ALA A 340 25.63 -3.17 -21.81
CA ALA A 340 26.58 -4.30 -21.86
C ALA A 340 26.00 -5.63 -21.36
N ARG A 341 24.96 -6.21 -22.00
CA ARG A 341 24.75 -7.67 -21.98
C ARG A 341 24.23 -8.20 -23.32
N THR A 342 25.15 -8.48 -24.22
CA THR A 342 24.92 -9.22 -25.46
C THR A 342 24.87 -10.73 -25.22
N SER A 343 23.82 -11.35 -25.76
CA SER A 343 23.66 -12.75 -26.21
C SER A 343 23.77 -13.91 -25.21
N MET A 344 22.62 -14.53 -24.92
CA MET A 344 22.48 -15.97 -24.66
C MET A 344 21.47 -16.55 -25.67
N PRO A 345 21.69 -17.75 -26.23
CA PRO A 345 20.90 -18.28 -27.36
C PRO A 345 19.55 -18.86 -26.92
N PRO A 346 18.57 -18.99 -27.83
CA PRO A 346 17.20 -19.39 -27.49
C PRO A 346 17.08 -20.90 -27.25
N VAL A 347 16.39 -21.29 -26.17
CA VAL A 347 15.96 -22.67 -25.91
C VAL A 347 14.61 -22.91 -26.61
N SER A 348 14.51 -24.01 -27.35
CA SER A 348 13.31 -24.39 -28.13
C SER A 348 12.18 -24.98 -27.25
N PRO A 349 10.90 -24.87 -27.66
CA PRO A 349 9.76 -25.35 -26.87
C PRO A 349 9.55 -26.87 -27.03
N ILE A 350 9.27 -27.56 -25.92
CA ILE A 350 8.79 -28.94 -25.89
C ILE A 350 7.26 -28.93 -25.69
N THR A 351 6.54 -29.63 -26.57
CA THR A 351 5.09 -29.83 -26.55
C THR A 351 4.66 -30.82 -25.45
N PRO A 352 3.46 -30.67 -24.84
CA PRO A 352 2.92 -31.65 -23.91
C PRO A 352 2.11 -32.72 -24.65
N ASN A 353 2.45 -34.00 -24.43
CA ASN A 353 1.64 -35.14 -24.85
C ASN A 353 0.61 -35.49 -23.77
N SER A 354 -0.61 -35.77 -24.22
CA SER A 354 -1.76 -36.20 -23.42
C SER A 354 -1.60 -37.61 -22.87
N VAL A 355 -2.07 -37.88 -21.64
CA VAL A 355 -2.82 -39.10 -21.29
C VAL A 355 -3.66 -38.84 -20.02
N GLY A 356 -4.97 -39.13 -20.04
CA GLY A 356 -5.77 -39.43 -18.83
C GLY A 356 -5.59 -40.91 -18.42
N PRO A 357 -6.47 -41.56 -17.61
CA PRO A 357 -7.77 -41.10 -17.10
C PRO A 357 -8.08 -41.45 -15.61
N THR A 358 -9.33 -41.15 -15.21
CA THR A 358 -10.14 -41.75 -14.10
C THR A 358 -9.64 -41.51 -12.66
N GLY A 359 -10.39 -40.97 -11.71
CA GLY A 359 -11.82 -40.68 -11.58
C GLY A 359 -12.24 -41.12 -10.18
N LEU A 360 -12.77 -40.23 -9.33
CA LEU A 360 -13.81 -40.57 -8.35
C LEU A 360 -14.45 -39.29 -7.78
N LEU A 361 -15.77 -39.38 -7.68
CA LEU A 361 -16.73 -38.38 -7.24
C LEU A 361 -16.63 -38.04 -5.75
N CYS A 362 -16.95 -36.80 -5.38
CA CYS A 362 -18.00 -36.57 -4.40
C CYS A 362 -18.68 -35.22 -4.63
N GLN A 363 -19.99 -35.26 -4.87
CA GLN A 363 -20.90 -34.13 -4.93
C GLN A 363 -21.28 -33.74 -3.49
N THR A 364 -21.45 -32.45 -3.24
CA THR A 364 -22.57 -31.99 -2.40
C THR A 364 -23.13 -30.68 -2.94
N HIS A 365 -24.41 -30.75 -3.28
CA HIS A 365 -25.30 -29.65 -3.60
C HIS A 365 -25.41 -28.65 -2.43
N ASN A 366 -25.60 -27.37 -2.75
CA ASN A 366 -26.81 -26.66 -2.32
C ASN A 366 -27.03 -25.40 -3.16
N THR A 367 -28.08 -25.45 -3.98
CA THR A 367 -28.77 -24.31 -4.59
C THR A 367 -29.81 -23.78 -3.62
N ALA A 368 -29.93 -22.46 -3.51
CA ALA A 368 -31.18 -21.67 -3.45
C ALA A 368 -31.02 -20.41 -2.57
N ASN A 369 -30.92 -19.22 -3.19
CA ASN A 369 -32.07 -18.33 -3.40
C ASN A 369 -31.59 -16.95 -3.86
N LEU A 370 -31.99 -16.56 -5.06
CA LEU A 370 -32.15 -15.16 -5.44
C LEU A 370 -33.53 -14.66 -4.98
N GLU A 371 -33.61 -13.33 -4.85
CA GLU A 371 -34.80 -12.48 -4.61
C GLU A 371 -35.11 -12.11 -3.16
N ALA A 372 -34.48 -11.03 -2.70
CA ALA A 372 -35.18 -9.88 -2.10
C ALA A 372 -34.25 -8.65 -2.11
N ALA A 373 -34.51 -7.73 -3.04
CA ALA A 373 -33.87 -6.42 -3.08
C ALA A 373 -34.56 -5.48 -2.09
N SER A 374 -33.85 -5.02 -1.05
CA SER A 374 -34.01 -3.69 -0.44
C SER A 374 -32.95 -3.45 0.66
N GLN A 375 -32.07 -2.47 0.43
CA GLN A 375 -31.32 -1.65 1.40
C GLN A 375 -30.40 -2.29 2.47
N HIS A 376 -30.23 -3.62 2.53
CA HIS A 376 -29.47 -4.29 3.60
C HIS A 376 -28.10 -4.92 3.21
N HIS A 377 -27.50 -4.57 2.08
CA HIS A 377 -26.37 -5.32 1.49
C HIS A 377 -24.95 -4.79 1.83
N PHE A 378 -24.72 -4.19 3.00
CA PHE A 378 -23.37 -3.68 3.35
C PHE A 378 -22.66 -4.46 4.46
N ASP A 379 -23.35 -5.30 5.24
CA ASP A 379 -22.80 -5.80 6.49
C ASP A 379 -22.72 -7.34 6.51
N GLY A 380 -21.54 -7.88 6.16
CA GLY A 380 -21.23 -9.31 6.31
C GLY A 380 -20.89 -9.68 7.76
N TYR A 381 -20.81 -10.97 8.08
CA TYR A 381 -20.28 -11.44 9.37
C TYR A 381 -18.87 -12.02 9.17
N ILE A 382 -17.89 -11.57 9.95
CA ILE A 382 -16.50 -12.03 9.88
C ILE A 382 -16.24 -12.98 11.05
N ASP A 383 -16.10 -14.28 10.74
CA ASP A 383 -15.85 -15.33 11.74
C ASP A 383 -14.35 -15.52 12.05
N LYS A 384 -13.44 -15.15 11.14
CA LYS A 384 -11.97 -15.28 11.27
C LYS A 384 -11.24 -14.23 10.43
N MET A 385 -9.98 -13.92 10.80
CA MET A 385 -9.06 -13.18 9.92
C MET A 385 -9.01 -13.86 8.54
N LEU A 386 -8.87 -13.08 7.47
CA LEU A 386 -8.27 -13.62 6.25
C LEU A 386 -6.91 -14.22 6.65
N GLY A 387 -6.56 -15.40 6.13
CA GLY A 387 -5.30 -16.07 6.49
C GLY A 387 -4.08 -15.15 6.31
N PRO A 388 -2.87 -15.55 6.75
CA PRO A 388 -1.66 -14.84 6.35
C PRO A 388 -1.75 -14.56 4.86
N LEU A 389 -1.38 -13.34 4.42
CA LEU A 389 -1.39 -12.95 2.99
C LEU A 389 -0.99 -14.19 2.23
N PRO A 390 -1.90 -14.77 1.43
CA PRO A 390 -1.58 -16.04 0.82
C PRO A 390 -0.25 -15.76 0.11
N PRO A 391 0.77 -16.64 0.22
CA PRO A 391 1.72 -16.68 -0.87
C PRO A 391 0.87 -16.62 -2.14
N SER A 392 1.31 -15.89 -3.17
CA SER A 392 0.58 -15.96 -4.46
C SER A 392 0.23 -17.42 -4.76
N GLU A 393 -0.72 -17.70 -5.66
CA GLU A 393 -1.06 -19.11 -6.01
C GLU A 393 0.17 -20.03 -6.25
N ASN A 394 1.38 -19.46 -6.42
CA ASN A 394 2.68 -20.10 -6.54
C ASN A 394 3.72 -19.93 -5.39
N GLY A 395 3.43 -19.38 -4.20
CA GLY A 395 4.48 -19.26 -3.15
C GLY A 395 5.30 -17.96 -3.15
N VAL A 396 4.85 -16.90 -3.83
CA VAL A 396 5.72 -15.76 -4.20
C VAL A 396 5.54 -14.53 -3.31
N SER A 397 6.67 -13.93 -2.92
CA SER A 397 6.78 -12.59 -2.30
C SER A 397 7.58 -11.65 -3.22
N PHE A 398 7.50 -10.32 -3.01
CA PHE A 398 8.44 -9.39 -3.62
C PHE A 398 9.64 -9.13 -2.72
N LEU A 399 10.82 -9.11 -3.33
CA LEU A 399 12.09 -8.79 -2.72
C LEU A 399 12.64 -7.52 -3.35
N PHE A 400 13.16 -6.64 -2.51
CA PHE A 400 13.99 -5.54 -2.96
C PHE A 400 15.45 -5.98 -3.07
N GLN A 401 15.96 -6.03 -4.29
CA GLN A 401 17.30 -6.47 -4.65
C GLN A 401 18.28 -5.29 -4.57
N ASN A 402 19.00 -5.22 -3.45
CA ASN A 402 20.06 -4.25 -3.17
C ASN A 402 21.38 -4.93 -2.81
N ASP A 403 22.46 -4.14 -2.74
CA ASP A 403 23.79 -4.63 -2.33
C ASP A 403 23.76 -5.22 -0.92
N ALA A 404 23.18 -4.53 0.08
CA ALA A 404 22.84 -5.12 1.38
C ALA A 404 21.94 -4.21 2.25
N PHE A 405 21.04 -4.79 3.03
CA PHE A 405 20.65 -4.23 4.33
C PHE A 405 21.55 -4.84 5.40
N VAL A 406 22.27 -4.02 6.16
CA VAL A 406 23.26 -4.48 7.14
C VAL A 406 22.78 -4.21 8.56
N MET A 407 22.90 -5.21 9.43
CA MET A 407 22.55 -5.11 10.85
C MET A 407 23.66 -4.40 11.63
N HIS A 408 23.34 -3.34 12.36
CA HIS A 408 24.27 -2.58 13.19
C HIS A 408 23.81 -2.63 14.65
N HIS A 409 24.71 -2.90 15.59
CA HIS A 409 24.39 -2.81 17.01
C HIS A 409 24.60 -1.37 17.48
N VAL A 410 23.61 -0.77 18.13
CA VAL A 410 23.63 0.67 18.47
C VAL A 410 24.78 1.02 19.41
N ALA A 411 25.29 0.08 20.21
CA ALA A 411 26.47 0.32 21.05
C ALA A 411 27.80 0.35 20.28
N ASP A 412 27.82 -0.16 19.03
CA ASP A 412 29.00 -0.15 18.16
C ASP A 412 29.05 1.10 17.26
N ILE A 413 27.97 1.91 17.25
CA ILE A 413 27.93 3.22 16.61
C ILE A 413 28.74 4.19 17.51
N GLN A 414 30.04 4.25 17.31
CA GLN A 414 30.90 5.25 17.94
C GLN A 414 30.57 6.64 17.39
N THR A 415 30.17 7.54 18.30
CA THR A 415 29.97 8.99 18.10
C THR A 415 31.16 9.70 17.50
#